data_AF-A0A498L1L0-F1
#
_entry.id   AF-A0A498L1L0-F1
#
_cell.length_a   1.000
_cell.length_b   1.000
_cell.length_c   1.000
_cell.angle_alpha   90.00
_cell.angle_beta   90.00
_cell.angle_gamma   90.00
#
_symmetry.space_group_name_H-M   'P 1'
#
loop_
_entity.id
_entity.type
_entity.pdbx_description
1 polymer ?
#
loop_
_entity_poly.entity_id
_entity_poly.type
_entity_poly.pdbx_seq_one_letter_code
_entity_poly.pdbx_strand_id
1 'polypeptide(L)'
;MGISVEEWGRLQKALDWPGPDQEITQLNLSTSPVHSTFSIVGLKKSYKVGENISILITARDHNNNLKTYGGDFYKAKLFNSKLKASVYGEVVDHRNGTYAVTLLLPWEVAKIRQSVAALLRRAPETTIIIKSGNTGGQKNIFQSDWYTLQLNTVMREMFRDIDGVIYFDVWQMTSCHYITENVHPEPVIIGFLADNAVLLHYAQGPL
;
A
#
# COMPACT_ATOMS: atom_id res chain seq x y z
N MET A 1 4.01 0.20 -31.61
CA MET A 1 4.46 0.24 -30.20
C MET A 1 4.06 -1.08 -29.59
N GLY A 2 5.02 -1.94 -29.26
CA GLY A 2 4.79 -3.25 -28.65
C GLY A 2 5.75 -3.43 -27.49
N ILE A 3 5.32 -4.17 -26.47
CA ILE A 3 6.13 -4.54 -25.31
C ILE A 3 7.40 -5.23 -25.80
N SER A 4 8.57 -4.78 -25.33
CA SER A 4 9.86 -5.39 -25.73
C SER A 4 9.99 -6.80 -25.16
N VAL A 5 10.84 -7.66 -25.77
CA VAL A 5 11.06 -9.03 -25.29
C VAL A 5 11.59 -9.05 -23.85
N GLU A 6 12.45 -8.10 -23.48
CA GLU A 6 12.97 -7.95 -22.12
C GLU A 6 11.88 -7.53 -21.14
N GLU A 7 11.03 -6.57 -21.53
CA GLU A 7 9.91 -6.11 -20.71
C GLU A 7 8.87 -7.22 -20.53
N TRP A 8 8.59 -8.00 -21.58
CA TRP A 8 7.75 -9.19 -21.50
C TRP A 8 8.33 -10.24 -20.55
N GLY A 9 9.64 -10.53 -20.63
CA GLY A 9 10.30 -11.46 -19.70
C GLY A 9 10.24 -11.00 -18.24
N ARG A 10 10.32 -9.68 -17.99
CA ARG A 10 10.15 -9.11 -16.64
C ARG A 10 8.71 -9.20 -16.15
N LEU A 11 7.73 -8.95 -17.02
CA LEU A 11 6.31 -9.07 -16.70
C LEU A 11 5.92 -10.51 -16.40
N GLN A 12 6.39 -11.47 -17.19
CA GLN A 12 6.20 -12.89 -16.92
C GLN A 12 6.75 -13.26 -15.55
N LYS A 13 7.98 -12.82 -15.21
CA LYS A 13 8.57 -13.06 -13.88
C LYS A 13 7.81 -12.39 -12.74
N ALA A 14 7.17 -11.25 -12.98
CA ALA A 14 6.38 -10.54 -11.96
C ALA A 14 4.99 -11.16 -11.73
N LEU A 15 4.43 -11.81 -12.75
CA LEU A 15 3.17 -12.56 -12.68
C LEU A 15 3.37 -14.01 -12.26
N ASP A 16 4.61 -14.50 -12.32
CA ASP A 16 4.96 -15.87 -11.98
C ASP A 16 4.80 -16.09 -10.47
N TRP A 17 3.70 -16.73 -10.10
CA TRP A 17 3.58 -17.38 -8.79
C TRP A 17 3.90 -18.85 -9.00
N PRO A 18 5.08 -19.33 -8.58
CA PRO A 18 5.50 -20.68 -8.86
C PRO A 18 4.52 -21.64 -8.18
N GLY A 19 3.99 -22.59 -8.97
CA GLY A 19 3.25 -23.71 -8.42
C GLY A 19 4.13 -24.58 -7.53
N PRO A 20 3.55 -25.56 -6.83
CA PRO A 20 4.34 -26.50 -6.04
C PRO A 20 5.36 -27.22 -6.92
N ASP A 21 6.59 -27.39 -6.43
CA ASP A 21 7.67 -28.13 -7.13
C ASP A 21 7.37 -29.66 -7.23
N GLN A 22 6.19 -30.08 -6.75
CA GLN A 22 5.69 -31.45 -6.80
C GLN A 22 4.22 -31.49 -7.21
N GLU A 23 3.81 -32.57 -7.85
CA GLU A 23 2.42 -32.77 -8.28
C GLU A 23 1.52 -33.15 -7.09
N ILE A 24 0.47 -32.38 -6.85
CA ILE A 24 -0.51 -32.64 -5.79
C ILE A 24 -1.76 -33.25 -6.39
N THR A 25 -1.83 -34.58 -6.37
CA THR A 25 -2.91 -35.34 -7.00
C THR A 25 -4.08 -35.63 -6.06
N GLN A 26 -3.92 -35.40 -4.75
CA GLN A 26 -4.94 -35.68 -3.74
C GLN A 26 -5.24 -34.44 -2.89
N LEU A 27 -6.53 -34.15 -2.71
CA LEU A 27 -7.01 -33.02 -1.90
C LEU A 27 -6.48 -33.05 -0.47
N ASN A 28 -6.34 -34.24 0.12
CA ASN A 28 -5.88 -34.40 1.50
C ASN A 28 -4.44 -33.90 1.71
N LEU A 29 -3.63 -33.84 0.63
CA LEU A 29 -2.25 -33.34 0.62
C LEU A 29 -2.16 -31.83 0.34
N SER A 30 -3.29 -31.19 0.01
CA SER A 30 -3.39 -29.75 -0.18
C SER A 30 -3.45 -29.01 1.15
N THR A 31 -3.30 -27.69 1.11
CA THR A 31 -3.26 -26.84 2.31
C THR A 31 -4.61 -26.74 3.00
N SER A 32 -4.63 -27.16 4.27
CA SER A 32 -5.77 -27.02 5.15
C SER A 32 -5.78 -25.64 5.81
N PRO A 33 -6.83 -24.82 5.62
CA PRO A 33 -6.99 -23.56 6.34
C PRO A 33 -7.28 -23.76 7.83
N VAL A 34 -7.76 -24.95 8.22
CA VAL A 34 -8.09 -25.29 9.61
C VAL A 34 -6.84 -25.67 10.41
N HIS A 35 -5.88 -26.35 9.78
CA HIS A 35 -4.68 -26.85 10.45
C HIS A 35 -3.48 -25.92 10.31
N SER A 36 -3.43 -25.10 9.25
CA SER A 36 -2.35 -24.12 9.08
C SER A 36 -2.41 -23.07 10.19
N THR A 37 -1.25 -22.61 10.64
CA THR A 37 -1.15 -21.64 11.72
C THR A 37 -0.25 -20.48 11.32
N PHE A 38 -0.29 -19.40 12.12
CA PHE A 38 0.65 -18.30 12.01
C PHE A 38 1.17 -17.91 13.39
N SER A 39 2.34 -17.28 13.43
CA SER A 39 2.94 -16.74 14.65
C SER A 39 3.57 -15.38 14.39
N ILE A 40 3.46 -14.47 15.34
CA ILE A 40 4.15 -13.18 15.26
C ILE A 40 5.58 -13.37 15.73
N VAL A 41 6.54 -13.00 14.89
CA VAL A 41 7.97 -13.14 15.17
C VAL A 41 8.45 -11.88 15.89
N GLY A 42 9.01 -12.04 17.09
CA GLY A 42 9.60 -10.92 17.85
C GLY A 42 8.58 -9.85 18.25
N LEU A 43 7.42 -10.26 18.76
CA LEU A 43 6.38 -9.34 19.21
C LEU A 43 6.95 -8.33 20.23
N LYS A 44 6.86 -7.04 19.91
CA LYS A 44 7.28 -5.96 20.80
C LYS A 44 6.10 -5.49 21.65
N LYS A 45 6.38 -5.00 22.87
CA LYS A 45 5.37 -4.33 23.72
C LYS A 45 4.81 -3.06 23.06
N SER A 46 5.60 -2.40 22.23
CA SER A 46 5.20 -1.23 21.45
C SER A 46 5.97 -1.19 20.13
N TYR A 47 5.37 -0.57 19.13
CA TYR A 47 5.96 -0.35 17.82
C TYR A 47 6.01 1.13 17.50
N LYS A 48 7.08 1.56 16.86
CA LYS A 48 7.21 2.87 16.23
C LYS A 48 6.63 2.79 14.83
N VAL A 49 6.37 3.96 14.25
CA VAL A 49 5.95 4.05 12.86
C VAL A 49 7.10 3.67 11.95
N GLY A 50 6.78 3.02 10.83
CA GLY A 50 7.74 2.59 9.83
C GLY A 50 8.44 1.29 10.24
N GLU A 51 8.19 0.80 11.46
CA GLU A 51 8.58 -0.55 11.83
C GLU A 51 7.69 -1.58 11.15
N ASN A 52 8.17 -2.81 11.10
CA ASN A 52 7.44 -3.94 10.55
C ASN A 52 6.97 -4.87 11.66
N ILE A 53 5.80 -5.48 11.45
CA ILE A 53 5.42 -6.71 12.13
C ILE A 53 5.78 -7.86 11.20
N SER A 54 6.61 -8.78 11.69
CA SER A 54 6.94 -10.01 10.99
C SER A 54 6.05 -11.14 11.49
N ILE A 55 5.50 -11.92 10.56
CA ILE A 55 4.68 -13.09 10.85
C ILE A 55 5.26 -14.27 10.08
N LEU A 56 5.27 -15.44 10.72
CA LEU A 56 5.59 -16.71 10.07
C LEU A 56 4.30 -17.53 9.96
N ILE A 57 3.93 -17.90 8.74
CA ILE A 57 2.85 -18.85 8.46
C ILE A 57 3.49 -20.24 8.34
N THR A 58 2.85 -21.23 8.96
CA THR A 58 3.21 -22.64 8.86
C THR A 58 2.03 -23.38 8.24
N ALA A 59 2.21 -23.81 6.99
CA ALA A 59 1.18 -24.51 6.24
C ALA A 59 1.13 -25.99 6.61
N ARG A 60 -0.10 -26.51 6.73
CA ARG A 60 -0.38 -27.92 7.03
C ARG A 60 -1.38 -28.49 6.05
N ASP A 61 -1.30 -29.80 5.84
CA ASP A 61 -2.26 -30.53 5.02
C ASP A 61 -3.57 -30.86 5.79
N HIS A 62 -4.53 -31.49 5.12
CA HIS A 62 -5.80 -31.89 5.77
C HIS A 62 -5.63 -33.05 6.77
N ASN A 63 -4.49 -33.72 6.77
CA ASN A 63 -4.11 -34.72 7.77
C ASN A 63 -3.32 -34.13 8.95
N ASN A 64 -3.17 -32.79 8.98
CA ASN A 64 -2.43 -32.03 9.99
C ASN A 64 -0.90 -32.26 9.95
N ASN A 65 -0.35 -32.76 8.85
CA ASN A 65 1.08 -32.84 8.63
C ASN A 65 1.64 -31.49 8.17
N LEU A 66 2.89 -31.21 8.52
CA LEU A 66 3.61 -30.06 7.98
C LEU A 66 3.81 -30.23 6.48
N LYS A 67 3.54 -29.18 5.72
CA LYS A 67 3.94 -29.13 4.33
C LYS A 67 5.46 -29.00 4.25
N THR A 68 6.04 -29.58 3.20
CA THR A 68 7.47 -29.52 2.88
C THR A 68 7.74 -28.80 1.56
N TYR A 69 6.69 -28.22 0.97
CA TYR A 69 6.70 -27.56 -0.33
C TYR A 69 5.88 -26.26 -0.27
N GLY A 70 6.17 -25.33 -1.17
CA GLY A 70 5.47 -24.05 -1.30
C GLY A 70 4.39 -24.02 -2.37
N GLY A 71 4.14 -22.85 -2.93
CA GLY A 71 3.24 -22.63 -4.06
C GLY A 71 1.83 -22.19 -3.68
N ASP A 72 1.48 -22.15 -2.39
CA ASP A 72 0.18 -21.64 -1.97
C ASP A 72 0.18 -20.11 -1.92
N PHE A 73 -0.87 -19.51 -2.46
CA PHE A 73 -1.02 -18.06 -2.46
C PHE A 73 -1.65 -17.57 -1.15
N TYR A 74 -0.83 -16.96 -0.28
CA TYR A 74 -1.30 -16.32 0.94
C TYR A 74 -1.44 -14.80 0.78
N LYS A 75 -2.49 -14.24 1.39
CA LYS A 75 -2.64 -12.78 1.59
C LYS A 75 -2.71 -12.48 3.08
N ALA A 76 -1.88 -11.55 3.53
CA ALA A 76 -1.92 -11.05 4.90
C ALA A 76 -2.35 -9.58 4.91
N LYS A 77 -3.20 -9.22 5.88
CA LYS A 77 -3.67 -7.85 6.08
C LYS A 77 -3.67 -7.54 7.56
N LEU A 78 -3.11 -6.38 7.92
CA LEU A 78 -3.23 -5.83 9.26
C LEU A 78 -4.32 -4.76 9.26
N PHE A 79 -5.21 -4.82 10.24
CA PHE A 79 -6.32 -3.89 10.40
C PHE A 79 -6.30 -3.27 11.79
N ASN A 80 -6.41 -1.95 11.85
CA ASN A 80 -6.58 -1.20 13.09
C ASN A 80 -8.02 -0.70 13.20
N SER A 81 -8.81 -1.32 14.08
CA SER A 81 -10.24 -1.04 14.23
C SER A 81 -10.54 0.35 14.78
N LYS A 82 -9.61 0.94 15.55
CA LYS A 82 -9.73 2.29 16.13
C LYS A 82 -9.40 3.37 15.10
N LEU A 83 -8.32 3.17 14.35
CA LEU A 83 -7.88 4.11 13.31
C LEU A 83 -8.60 3.93 11.97
N LYS A 84 -9.37 2.84 11.81
CA LYS A 84 -10.01 2.43 10.54
C LYS A 84 -9.00 2.31 9.38
N ALA A 85 -7.76 1.95 9.70
CA ALA A 85 -6.67 1.85 8.75
C ALA A 85 -6.28 0.39 8.52
N SER A 86 -5.74 0.08 7.33
CA SER A 86 -5.21 -1.24 7.02
C SER A 86 -4.05 -1.22 6.05
N VAL A 87 -3.24 -2.27 6.08
CA VAL A 87 -2.06 -2.47 5.22
C VAL A 87 -1.99 -3.94 4.80
N TYR A 88 -1.54 -4.19 3.57
CA TYR A 88 -1.22 -5.53 3.08
C TYR A 88 0.22 -5.89 3.42
N GLY A 89 0.44 -7.15 3.78
CA GLY A 89 1.77 -7.68 4.03
C GLY A 89 2.40 -8.19 2.74
N GLU A 90 3.69 -7.97 2.59
CA GLU A 90 4.50 -8.71 1.62
C GLU A 90 4.63 -10.16 2.11
N VAL A 91 4.39 -11.12 1.23
CA VAL A 91 4.48 -12.55 1.54
C VAL A 91 5.59 -13.17 0.72
N VAL A 92 6.51 -13.85 1.40
CA VAL A 92 7.62 -14.59 0.80
C VAL A 92 7.43 -16.07 1.11
N ASP A 93 7.32 -16.88 0.07
CA ASP A 93 7.27 -18.34 0.17
C ASP A 93 8.70 -18.91 0.27
N HIS A 94 8.99 -19.64 1.35
CA HIS A 94 10.29 -20.31 1.55
C HIS A 94 10.39 -21.66 0.84
N ARG A 95 9.32 -22.10 0.18
CA ARG A 95 9.20 -23.37 -0.55
C ARG A 95 9.38 -24.62 0.31
N ASN A 96 9.21 -24.50 1.61
CA ASN A 96 9.35 -25.59 2.58
C ASN A 96 8.10 -25.76 3.46
N GLY A 97 6.96 -25.22 3.01
CA GLY A 97 5.72 -25.18 3.78
C GLY A 97 5.62 -24.00 4.76
N THR A 98 6.59 -23.09 4.77
CA THR A 98 6.54 -21.87 5.57
C THR A 98 6.58 -20.61 4.71
N TYR A 99 5.88 -19.57 5.18
CA TYR A 99 5.78 -18.28 4.48
C TYR A 99 6.08 -17.15 5.45
N ALA A 100 7.03 -16.28 5.11
CA ALA A 100 7.30 -15.07 5.85
C ALA A 100 6.37 -13.95 5.38
N VAL A 101 5.84 -13.19 6.32
CA VAL A 101 4.99 -12.04 6.04
C VAL A 101 5.57 -10.81 6.74
N THR A 102 5.69 -9.71 5.99
CA THR A 102 6.16 -8.42 6.49
C THR A 102 5.06 -7.37 6.36
N LEU A 103 4.58 -6.83 7.48
CA LEU A 103 3.54 -5.81 7.55
C LEU A 103 4.13 -4.49 8.01
N LEU A 104 4.23 -3.51 7.09
CA LEU A 104 4.66 -2.15 7.42
C LEU A 104 3.62 -1.45 8.29
N LEU A 105 4.08 -0.69 9.28
CA LEU A 105 3.21 0.03 10.17
C LEU A 105 3.17 1.55 9.86
N PRO A 106 2.20 2.05 9.06
CA PRO A 106 2.23 3.42 8.56
C PRO A 106 1.63 4.47 9.54
N TRP A 107 1.70 4.27 10.86
CA TRP A 107 0.99 5.12 11.85
C TRP A 107 1.41 6.61 11.91
N GLU A 108 2.36 7.06 11.10
CA GLU A 108 2.77 8.47 11.00
C GLU A 108 1.58 9.28 10.48
N VAL A 109 0.80 8.71 9.57
CA VAL A 109 -0.42 9.34 9.07
C VAL A 109 -1.40 9.63 10.21
N ALA A 110 -1.49 8.75 11.22
CA ALA A 110 -2.36 8.97 12.37
C ALA A 110 -1.85 10.09 13.30
N LYS A 111 -0.54 10.23 13.47
CA LYS A 111 0.04 11.35 14.24
C LYS A 111 -0.13 12.68 13.50
N ILE A 112 0.04 12.69 12.19
CA ILE A 112 -0.23 13.86 11.35
C ILE A 112 -1.71 14.23 11.46
N ARG A 113 -2.64 13.26 11.37
CA ARG A 113 -4.08 13.49 11.60
C ARG A 113 -4.37 14.13 12.94
N GLN A 114 -3.79 13.62 14.03
CA GLN A 114 -3.97 14.19 15.37
C GLN A 114 -3.43 15.62 15.47
N SER A 115 -2.30 15.90 14.82
CA SER A 115 -1.68 17.24 14.81
C SER A 115 -2.54 18.23 14.01
N VAL A 116 -3.08 17.80 12.86
CA VAL A 116 -4.02 18.57 12.04
C VAL A 116 -5.30 18.89 12.82
N ALA A 117 -5.91 17.90 13.47
CA ALA A 117 -7.08 18.12 14.30
C ALA A 117 -6.80 19.06 15.49
N ALA A 118 -5.58 18.97 16.07
CA ALA A 118 -5.17 19.87 17.15
C ALA A 118 -4.94 21.31 16.67
N LEU A 119 -4.42 21.49 15.45
CA LEU A 119 -4.28 22.81 14.82
C LEU A 119 -5.66 23.45 14.59
N LEU A 120 -6.59 22.73 13.96
CA LEU A 120 -7.94 23.24 13.67
C LEU A 120 -8.73 23.56 14.94
N ARG A 121 -8.54 22.79 16.02
CA ARG A 121 -9.13 23.14 17.32
C ARG A 121 -8.63 24.46 17.88
N ARG A 122 -7.36 24.80 17.64
CA ARG A 122 -6.73 26.05 18.13
C ARG A 122 -7.01 27.23 17.20
N ALA A 123 -7.15 26.97 15.90
CA ALA A 123 -7.35 27.97 14.86
C ALA A 123 -8.35 27.44 13.81
N PRO A 124 -9.66 27.50 14.10
CA PRO A 124 -10.70 26.86 13.27
C PRO A 124 -10.82 27.45 11.85
N GLU A 125 -10.42 28.71 11.66
CA GLU A 125 -10.41 29.38 10.36
C GLU A 125 -9.25 28.92 9.44
N THR A 126 -8.38 28.03 9.91
CA THR A 126 -7.23 27.56 9.11
C THR A 126 -7.70 26.59 8.04
N THR A 127 -7.45 26.89 6.77
CA THR A 127 -7.57 25.90 5.69
C THR A 127 -6.29 25.07 5.60
N ILE A 128 -6.42 23.74 5.56
CA ILE A 128 -5.29 22.82 5.39
C ILE A 128 -5.44 22.10 4.06
N ILE A 129 -4.43 22.19 3.20
CA ILE A 129 -4.37 21.48 1.92
C ILE A 129 -3.39 20.32 2.04
N ILE A 130 -3.87 19.10 1.83
CA ILE A 130 -3.03 17.89 1.76
C ILE A 130 -2.86 17.52 0.29
N LYS A 131 -1.64 17.68 -0.21
CA LYS A 131 -1.27 17.35 -1.58
C LYS A 131 -0.93 15.85 -1.69
N SER A 132 -1.55 15.15 -2.64
CA SER A 132 -1.17 13.76 -2.98
C SER A 132 0.15 13.69 -3.75
N GLY A 133 0.73 12.48 -3.85
CA GLY A 133 1.95 12.23 -4.63
C GLY A 133 1.75 12.48 -6.12
N ASN A 134 2.83 12.82 -6.83
CA ASN A 134 2.85 12.85 -8.30
C ASN A 134 2.96 11.42 -8.84
N THR A 135 2.45 11.17 -10.05
CA THR A 135 2.79 9.94 -10.78
C THR A 135 4.28 9.92 -11.11
N GLY A 136 4.92 8.76 -10.95
CA GLY A 136 6.34 8.60 -11.25
C GLY A 136 6.61 8.61 -12.75
N GLY A 137 7.86 8.76 -13.20
CA GLY A 137 8.18 8.64 -14.63
C GLY A 137 8.24 7.18 -15.07
N GLN A 138 9.45 6.65 -15.19
CA GLN A 138 9.64 5.27 -15.66
C GLN A 138 8.94 4.26 -14.75
N LYS A 139 8.07 3.44 -15.34
CA LYS A 139 7.43 2.31 -14.66
C LYS A 139 8.21 1.05 -14.95
N ASN A 140 8.67 0.37 -13.92
CA ASN A 140 9.33 -0.92 -14.06
C ASN A 140 9.22 -1.74 -12.76
N ILE A 141 9.74 -2.97 -12.71
CA ILE A 141 9.58 -3.85 -11.53
C ILE A 141 10.14 -3.27 -10.22
N PHE A 142 11.03 -2.28 -10.29
CA PHE A 142 11.60 -1.58 -9.14
C PHE A 142 10.95 -0.22 -8.88
N GLN A 143 10.21 0.32 -9.85
CA GLN A 143 9.60 1.65 -9.82
C GLN A 143 8.13 1.51 -10.22
N SER A 144 7.30 1.16 -9.24
CA SER A 144 5.86 1.00 -9.40
C SER A 144 5.11 2.05 -8.60
N ASP A 145 4.16 2.68 -9.28
CA ASP A 145 3.22 3.64 -8.71
C ASP A 145 2.24 3.00 -7.72
N TRP A 146 2.14 1.67 -7.70
CA TRP A 146 1.21 0.92 -6.85
C TRP A 146 1.34 1.27 -5.37
N TYR A 147 2.57 1.35 -4.86
CA TYR A 147 2.80 1.69 -3.47
C TYR A 147 2.40 3.14 -3.15
N THR A 148 2.72 4.09 -4.04
CA THR A 148 2.32 5.49 -3.89
C THR A 148 0.81 5.66 -3.97
N LEU A 149 0.14 4.90 -4.84
CA LEU A 149 -1.32 4.87 -4.92
C LEU A 149 -1.97 4.37 -3.61
N GLN A 150 -1.39 3.35 -2.99
CA GLN A 150 -1.85 2.87 -1.67
C GLN A 150 -1.66 3.94 -0.59
N LEU A 151 -0.52 4.63 -0.57
CA LEU A 151 -0.27 5.73 0.37
C LEU A 151 -1.25 6.90 0.15
N ASN A 152 -1.49 7.30 -1.10
CA ASN A 152 -2.47 8.32 -1.46
C ASN A 152 -3.88 7.94 -0.99
N THR A 153 -4.27 6.66 -1.17
CA THR A 153 -5.55 6.15 -0.69
C THR A 153 -5.67 6.24 0.83
N VAL A 154 -4.63 5.82 1.55
CA VAL A 154 -4.59 5.94 3.02
C VAL A 154 -4.68 7.40 3.45
N MET A 155 -3.93 8.31 2.83
CA MET A 155 -4.00 9.73 3.14
C MET A 155 -5.40 10.30 2.87
N ARG A 156 -6.00 10.05 1.71
CA ARG A 156 -7.36 10.53 1.39
C ARG A 156 -8.37 10.06 2.44
N GLU A 157 -8.40 8.76 2.75
CA GLU A 157 -9.34 8.21 3.73
C GLU A 157 -9.06 8.67 5.17
N MET A 158 -7.79 8.92 5.51
CA MET A 158 -7.41 9.38 6.84
C MET A 158 -7.74 10.84 7.12
N PHE A 159 -8.15 11.64 6.14
CA PHE A 159 -8.46 13.06 6.34
C PHE A 159 -9.84 13.48 5.79
N ARG A 160 -10.56 12.56 5.13
CA ARG A 160 -11.87 12.82 4.49
C ARG A 160 -12.97 13.39 5.39
N ASP A 161 -12.86 13.16 6.69
CA ASP A 161 -13.85 13.46 7.72
C ASP A 161 -13.39 14.57 8.68
N ILE A 162 -12.39 15.37 8.29
CA ILE A 162 -11.96 16.56 9.05
C ILE A 162 -12.38 17.82 8.28
N ASP A 163 -13.35 18.54 8.85
CA ASP A 163 -13.76 19.84 8.34
C ASP A 163 -12.58 20.83 8.33
N GLY A 164 -12.45 21.61 7.27
CA GLY A 164 -11.31 22.52 7.06
C GLY A 164 -10.07 21.88 6.41
N VAL A 165 -10.12 20.57 6.09
CA VAL A 165 -9.09 19.89 5.30
C VAL A 165 -9.56 19.63 3.88
N ILE A 166 -8.74 20.05 2.91
CA ILE A 166 -8.94 19.79 1.48
C ILE A 166 -7.88 18.80 1.01
N TYR A 167 -8.31 17.65 0.49
CA TYR A 167 -7.41 16.71 -0.16
C TYR A 167 -7.23 17.08 -1.64
N PHE A 168 -6.04 17.58 -1.98
CA PHE A 168 -5.70 17.99 -3.33
C PHE A 168 -5.10 16.81 -4.10
N ASP A 169 -5.91 16.22 -4.98
CA ASP A 169 -5.57 14.99 -5.70
C ASP A 169 -4.71 15.25 -6.94
N VAL A 170 -3.45 15.58 -6.68
CA VAL A 170 -2.42 15.79 -7.71
C VAL A 170 -2.17 14.54 -8.55
N TRP A 171 -2.33 13.35 -7.97
CA TRP A 171 -2.19 12.08 -8.69
C TRP A 171 -3.07 12.02 -9.94
N GLN A 172 -4.37 12.36 -9.80
CA GLN A 172 -5.31 12.41 -10.94
C GLN A 172 -4.87 13.43 -11.99
N MET A 173 -4.33 14.57 -11.54
CA MET A 173 -3.89 15.66 -12.42
C MET A 173 -2.65 15.27 -13.21
N THR A 174 -1.68 14.61 -12.59
CA THR A 174 -0.45 14.18 -13.27
C THR A 174 -0.67 12.91 -14.11
N SER A 175 -1.60 12.02 -13.73
CA SER A 175 -1.93 10.82 -14.51
C SER A 175 -2.67 11.13 -15.82
N CYS A 176 -3.37 12.26 -15.87
CA CYS A 176 -4.17 12.69 -17.02
C CYS A 176 -3.51 13.83 -17.82
N HIS A 177 -2.29 14.24 -17.45
CA HIS A 177 -1.58 15.31 -18.14
C HIS A 177 -1.02 14.81 -19.48
N TYR A 178 -0.96 15.67 -20.48
CA TYR A 178 -0.41 15.34 -21.80
C TYR A 178 1.12 15.25 -21.85
N ILE A 179 1.80 15.55 -20.73
CA ILE A 179 3.25 15.56 -20.63
C ILE A 179 3.66 14.30 -19.90
N THR A 180 4.81 13.76 -20.28
CA THR A 180 5.38 12.57 -19.65
C THR A 180 5.46 12.72 -18.14
N GLU A 181 4.99 11.70 -17.44
CA GLU A 181 5.01 11.65 -15.98
C GLU A 181 6.45 11.78 -15.46
N ASN A 182 6.61 12.52 -14.37
CA ASN A 182 7.89 12.68 -13.69
C ASN A 182 7.61 12.96 -12.21
N VAL A 183 8.35 12.27 -11.33
CA VAL A 183 8.28 12.52 -9.88
C VAL A 183 8.65 13.97 -9.55
N HIS A 184 9.51 14.58 -10.39
CA HIS A 184 9.82 16.00 -10.44
C HIS A 184 9.12 16.64 -11.65
N PRO A 185 7.89 17.18 -11.49
CA PRO A 185 7.10 17.64 -12.62
C PRO A 185 7.74 18.83 -13.31
N GLU A 186 7.53 18.94 -14.63
CA GLU A 186 7.97 20.09 -15.42
C GLU A 186 7.29 21.39 -14.95
N PRO A 187 7.91 22.57 -15.19
CA PRO A 187 7.37 23.86 -14.74
C PRO A 187 5.91 24.12 -15.12
N VAL A 188 5.47 23.65 -16.29
CA VAL A 188 4.07 23.77 -16.73
C VAL A 188 3.09 22.98 -15.86
N ILE A 189 3.49 21.79 -15.37
CA ILE A 189 2.68 21.03 -14.42
C ILE A 189 2.71 21.74 -13.07
N ILE A 190 3.86 22.25 -12.63
CA ILE A 190 3.97 23.00 -11.37
C ILE A 190 3.03 24.23 -11.38
N GLY A 191 3.02 25.00 -12.48
CA GLY A 191 2.11 26.13 -12.66
C GLY A 191 0.65 25.70 -12.57
N PHE A 192 0.25 24.66 -13.32
CA PHE A 192 -1.10 24.12 -13.28
C PHE A 192 -1.53 23.67 -11.87
N LEU A 193 -0.63 23.01 -11.12
CA LEU A 193 -0.91 22.60 -9.74
C LEU A 193 -1.07 23.79 -8.80
N ALA A 194 -0.23 24.82 -8.95
CA ALA A 194 -0.31 26.05 -8.15
C ALA A 194 -1.63 26.79 -8.38
N ASP A 195 -2.02 26.98 -9.65
CA ASP A 195 -3.26 27.66 -10.02
C ASP A 195 -4.50 26.96 -9.43
N ASN A 196 -4.56 25.63 -9.52
CA ASN A 196 -5.67 24.86 -8.96
C ASN A 196 -5.69 24.84 -7.43
N ALA A 197 -4.53 24.80 -6.76
CA ALA A 197 -4.46 24.90 -5.30
C ALA A 197 -4.99 26.25 -4.80
N VAL A 198 -4.71 27.34 -5.52
CA VAL A 198 -5.23 28.67 -5.23
C VAL A 198 -6.74 28.73 -5.42
N LEU A 199 -7.26 28.18 -6.53
CA LEU A 199 -8.71 28.11 -6.78
C LEU A 199 -9.46 27.35 -5.69
N LEU A 200 -8.89 26.26 -5.16
CA LEU A 200 -9.50 25.48 -4.07
C LEU A 200 -9.67 26.28 -2.78
N HIS A 201 -8.76 27.22 -2.50
CA HIS A 201 -8.89 28.12 -1.36
C HIS A 201 -10.02 29.14 -1.56
N TYR A 202 -10.10 29.75 -2.75
CA TYR A 202 -11.11 30.77 -3.04
C TYR A 202 -12.53 30.22 -3.23
N ALA A 203 -12.68 28.98 -3.70
CA ALA A 203 -13.98 28.33 -3.88
C ALA A 203 -14.71 27.98 -2.56
N GLN A 204 -14.04 28.19 -1.41
CA GLN A 204 -14.60 27.94 -0.07
C GLN A 204 -15.05 29.23 0.65
N GLY A 205 -14.95 30.41 0.00
CA GLY A 205 -15.47 31.67 0.54
C GLY A 205 -17.00 31.77 0.46
N PRO A 206 -17.66 32.59 1.30
CA PRO A 206 -19.11 32.77 1.24
C PRO A 206 -19.51 33.45 -0.07
N LEU A 207 -20.57 32.92 -0.71
CA LEU A 207 -21.32 33.60 -1.78
C LEU A 207 -22.03 34.85 -1.25
#